data_AF-A0A5C6UQ32-F1
#
_entry.id   AF-A0A5C6UQ32-F1
#
_cell.length_a   1.000
_cell.length_b   1.000
_cell.length_c   1.000
_cell.angle_alpha   90.00
_cell.angle_beta   90.00
_cell.angle_gamma   90.00
#
_symmetry.space_group_name_H-M   'P 1'
#
loop_
_entity.id
_entity.type
_entity.pdbx_description
1 polymer ?
#
loop_
_entity_poly.entity_id
_entity_poly.type
_entity_poly.pdbx_seq_one_letter_code
_entity_poly.pdbx_strand_id
1 'polypeptide(L)'
;MMIKPIALAALLALSAGADAQTRSGGLAGLLGGALPNVASASAGNAAGLLGYCVKNNVLSGANAATVLGNLTGKPGVATSDGFAAGQAGTLETGRGSALSLDALKGQAKTKICDLVLKRAKSFL
;
A
#
# COMPACT_ATOMS: atom_id res chain seq x y z
N MET A 1 33.00 -24.28 48.89
CA MET A 1 31.68 -23.87 49.42
C MET A 1 31.05 -22.99 48.35
N MET A 2 30.24 -23.51 47.43
CA MET A 2 28.79 -23.77 47.57
C MET A 2 28.10 -22.50 48.08
N ILE A 3 27.27 -21.78 47.30
CA ILE A 3 25.84 -22.07 47.09
C ILE A 3 25.35 -21.60 45.69
N LYS A 4 24.44 -22.38 45.09
CA LYS A 4 23.67 -22.18 43.85
C LYS A 4 22.17 -22.18 44.27
N PRO A 5 21.21 -22.08 43.34
CA PRO A 5 20.56 -20.93 42.70
C PRO A 5 19.21 -20.55 43.34
N ILE A 6 18.63 -19.39 42.99
CA ILE A 6 17.18 -19.14 43.17
C ILE A 6 16.59 -18.78 41.82
N ALA A 7 15.77 -19.71 41.30
CA ALA A 7 14.78 -19.44 40.29
C ALA A 7 13.57 -18.77 40.95
N LEU A 8 13.01 -17.71 40.36
CA LEU A 8 11.63 -17.33 40.66
C LEU A 8 10.97 -16.58 39.48
N ALA A 9 9.91 -17.24 39.00
CA ALA A 9 8.69 -16.70 38.41
C ALA A 9 8.73 -15.91 37.09
N ALA A 10 8.22 -16.60 36.07
CA ALA A 10 7.63 -16.04 34.87
C ALA A 10 6.51 -15.03 35.17
N LEU A 11 6.51 -13.90 34.45
CA LEU A 11 5.32 -13.11 34.17
C LEU A 11 5.15 -13.05 32.65
N LEU A 12 4.08 -13.69 32.18
CA LEU A 12 3.61 -13.65 30.81
C LEU A 12 3.14 -12.23 30.46
N ALA A 13 3.95 -11.52 29.67
CA ALA A 13 3.50 -10.35 28.94
C ALA A 13 3.46 -10.70 27.44
N LEU A 14 2.27 -11.02 26.92
CA LEU A 14 2.01 -10.91 25.49
C LEU A 14 0.55 -10.54 25.24
N SER A 15 0.25 -9.27 25.42
CA SER A 15 -0.82 -8.59 24.69
C SER A 15 -0.27 -8.21 23.31
N ALA A 16 -0.43 -9.09 22.32
CA ALA A 16 -0.31 -8.73 20.91
C ALA A 16 -1.68 -8.96 20.27
N GLY A 17 -2.34 -7.85 19.96
CA GLY A 17 -3.71 -7.79 19.48
C GLY A 17 -3.93 -8.58 18.19
N ALA A 18 -5.10 -9.22 18.18
CA ALA A 18 -5.99 -9.42 17.06
C ALA A 18 -5.36 -9.48 15.65
N ASP A 19 -5.30 -10.72 15.17
CA ASP A 19 -5.47 -11.09 13.78
C ASP A 19 -6.57 -10.24 13.12
N ALA A 20 -6.15 -9.32 12.27
CA ALA A 20 -6.98 -8.73 11.22
C ALA A 20 -6.19 -8.78 9.92
N GLN A 21 -5.74 -10.00 9.56
CA GLN A 21 -5.24 -10.26 8.22
C GLN A 21 -6.45 -10.30 7.28
N THR A 22 -6.92 -9.11 6.89
CA THR A 22 -7.91 -8.91 5.83
C THR A 22 -7.46 -9.70 4.61
N ARG A 23 -8.16 -10.82 4.37
CA ARG A 23 -8.05 -11.65 3.17
C ARG A 23 -8.40 -10.80 1.95
N SER A 24 -7.39 -10.19 1.35
CA SER A 24 -7.46 -9.62 -0.01
C SER A 24 -7.12 -10.73 -1.02
N GLY A 25 -7.85 -11.84 -0.97
CA GLY A 25 -7.68 -13.01 -1.85
C GLY A 25 -8.40 -12.90 -3.20
N GLY A 26 -8.61 -11.69 -3.73
CA GLY A 26 -9.49 -11.46 -4.88
C GLY A 26 -8.82 -11.26 -6.25
N LEU A 27 -7.49 -11.14 -6.34
CA LEU A 27 -6.84 -10.83 -7.63
C LEU A 27 -5.52 -11.55 -7.87
N ALA A 28 -4.93 -12.18 -6.85
CA ALA A 28 -3.70 -12.96 -6.98
C ALA A 28 -3.85 -14.22 -7.87
N GLY A 29 -5.07 -14.75 -8.00
CA GLY A 29 -5.35 -15.96 -8.78
C GLY A 29 -5.61 -15.76 -10.27
N LEU A 30 -5.91 -14.54 -10.74
CA LEU A 30 -6.35 -14.31 -12.13
C LEU A 30 -5.21 -13.91 -13.08
N LEU A 31 -4.04 -13.51 -12.56
CA LEU A 31 -2.97 -12.88 -13.34
C LEU A 31 -1.58 -13.47 -13.06
N GLY A 32 -1.48 -14.81 -13.04
CA GLY A 32 -0.21 -15.53 -13.27
C GLY A 32 1.03 -14.94 -12.61
N GLY A 33 1.08 -14.94 -11.27
CA GLY A 33 2.31 -14.99 -10.46
C GLY A 33 3.32 -13.83 -10.49
N ALA A 34 3.25 -12.86 -11.41
CA ALA A 34 4.37 -11.92 -11.63
C ALA A 34 3.96 -10.43 -11.70
N LEU A 35 2.79 -10.05 -11.20
CA LEU A 35 2.44 -8.63 -11.07
C LEU A 35 2.98 -8.06 -9.75
N PRO A 36 3.58 -6.84 -9.76
CA PRO A 36 3.87 -6.12 -8.53
C PRO A 36 2.59 -6.01 -7.73
N ASN A 37 2.68 -6.25 -6.43
CA ASN A 37 1.53 -6.48 -5.57
C ASN A 37 0.81 -5.16 -5.20
N VAL A 38 0.31 -4.47 -6.22
CA VAL A 38 -0.47 -3.22 -6.10
C VAL A 38 -1.73 -3.44 -5.23
N ALA A 39 -2.20 -4.68 -5.13
CA ALA A 39 -3.31 -5.06 -4.25
C ALA A 39 -3.02 -4.79 -2.76
N SER A 40 -1.76 -4.90 -2.35
CA SER A 40 -1.33 -4.60 -0.98
C SER A 40 -1.08 -3.12 -0.71
N ALA A 41 -1.13 -2.26 -1.74
CA ALA A 41 -1.06 -0.83 -1.53
C ALA A 41 -2.27 -0.35 -0.71
N SER A 42 -2.01 0.49 0.29
CA SER A 42 -3.05 1.11 1.11
C SER A 42 -3.85 2.14 0.31
N ALA A 43 -5.03 2.52 0.81
CA ALA A 43 -5.83 3.58 0.20
C ALA A 43 -5.05 4.90 0.08
N GLY A 44 -4.26 5.24 1.10
CA GLY A 44 -3.32 6.36 1.09
C GLY A 44 -2.31 6.26 -0.05
N ASN A 45 -1.59 5.14 -0.14
CA ASN A 45 -0.56 4.96 -1.18
C ASN A 45 -1.14 4.95 -2.59
N ALA A 46 -2.28 4.28 -2.79
CA ALA A 46 -2.99 4.30 -4.07
C ALA A 46 -3.47 5.72 -4.45
N ALA A 47 -4.00 6.49 -3.49
CA ALA A 47 -4.39 7.88 -3.73
C ALA A 47 -3.18 8.77 -4.07
N GLY A 48 -2.09 8.68 -3.31
CA GLY A 48 -0.88 9.45 -3.57
C GLY A 48 -0.30 9.16 -4.96
N LEU A 49 -0.19 7.88 -5.33
CA LEU A 49 0.28 7.45 -6.65
C LEU A 49 -0.64 7.89 -7.76
N LEU A 50 -1.96 7.84 -7.55
CA LEU A 50 -2.90 8.33 -8.55
C LEU A 50 -2.67 9.81 -8.83
N GLY A 51 -2.46 10.62 -7.78
CA GLY A 51 -2.07 12.02 -7.90
C GLY A 51 -0.74 12.20 -8.64
N TYR A 52 0.27 11.39 -8.33
CA TYR A 52 1.54 11.39 -9.05
C TYR A 52 1.36 11.05 -10.55
N CYS A 53 0.57 10.03 -10.88
CA CYS A 53 0.32 9.61 -12.26
C CYS A 53 -0.39 10.69 -13.08
N VAL A 54 -1.36 11.39 -12.47
CA VAL A 54 -2.04 12.54 -13.10
C VAL A 54 -1.07 13.71 -13.28
N LYS A 55 -0.31 14.07 -12.23
CA LYS A 55 0.68 15.17 -12.27
C LYS A 55 1.75 14.96 -13.35
N ASN A 56 2.14 13.72 -13.60
CA ASN A 56 3.15 13.36 -14.60
C ASN A 56 2.55 13.06 -15.99
N ASN A 57 1.27 13.33 -16.22
CA ASN A 57 0.56 13.03 -17.48
C ASN A 57 0.69 11.54 -17.91
N VAL A 58 0.85 10.62 -16.95
CA VAL A 58 0.95 9.18 -17.21
C VAL A 58 -0.44 8.56 -17.40
N LEU A 59 -1.43 9.07 -16.68
CA LEU A 59 -2.84 8.78 -16.89
C LEU A 59 -3.56 10.06 -17.32
N SER A 60 -4.28 9.98 -18.43
CA SER A 60 -5.20 11.02 -18.84
C SER A 60 -6.59 10.67 -18.34
N GLY A 61 -7.19 11.51 -17.50
CA GLY A 61 -8.60 11.34 -17.20
C GLY A 61 -9.11 12.12 -16.00
N ALA A 62 -10.14 12.92 -16.24
CA ALA A 62 -11.01 13.49 -15.21
C ALA A 62 -11.43 12.46 -14.14
N ASN A 63 -11.55 11.18 -14.52
CA ASN A 63 -11.84 10.06 -13.61
C ASN A 63 -10.80 9.87 -12.50
N ALA A 64 -9.51 10.10 -12.78
CA ALA A 64 -8.46 9.95 -11.79
C ALA A 64 -8.52 11.07 -10.75
N ALA A 65 -8.81 12.31 -11.16
CA ALA A 65 -8.99 13.44 -10.26
C ALA A 65 -10.22 13.25 -9.34
N THR A 66 -11.34 12.75 -9.87
CA THR A 66 -12.53 12.44 -9.06
C THR A 66 -12.26 11.33 -8.05
N VAL A 67 -11.64 10.23 -8.48
CA VAL A 67 -11.29 9.12 -7.57
C VAL A 67 -10.29 9.58 -6.50
N LEU A 68 -9.32 10.42 -6.87
CA LEU A 68 -8.38 11.03 -5.94
C LEU A 68 -9.12 11.85 -4.87
N GLY A 69 -10.00 12.78 -5.28
CA GLY A 69 -10.76 13.62 -4.35
C GLY A 69 -11.64 12.81 -3.40
N ASN A 70 -12.32 11.77 -3.91
CA ASN A 70 -13.15 10.90 -3.10
C ASN A 70 -12.32 10.09 -2.08
N LEU A 71 -11.10 9.67 -2.45
CA LEU A 71 -10.20 8.96 -1.56
C LEU A 71 -9.60 9.87 -0.50
N THR A 72 -9.07 11.04 -0.89
CA THR A 72 -8.44 11.98 0.04
C THR A 72 -9.47 12.62 0.98
N GLY A 73 -10.74 12.64 0.60
CA GLY A 73 -11.85 13.00 1.49
C GLY A 73 -12.16 11.98 2.59
N LYS A 74 -11.66 10.74 2.50
CA LYS A 74 -11.82 9.74 3.57
C LYS A 74 -10.83 10.01 4.72
N PRO A 75 -11.26 9.89 5.99
CA PRO A 75 -10.41 10.19 7.14
C PRO A 75 -9.15 9.31 7.16
N GLY A 76 -8.01 9.94 7.42
CA GLY A 76 -6.71 9.26 7.53
C GLY A 76 -6.03 8.92 6.20
N VAL A 77 -6.68 9.08 5.04
CA VAL A 77 -6.07 8.77 3.74
C VAL A 77 -5.00 9.81 3.38
N ALA A 78 -5.37 11.08 3.31
CA ALA A 78 -4.47 12.16 2.90
C ALA A 78 -3.34 12.44 3.91
N THR A 79 -3.49 12.02 5.16
CA THR A 79 -2.51 12.21 6.24
C THR A 79 -1.65 10.96 6.50
N SER A 80 -1.84 9.89 5.72
CA SER A 80 -1.07 8.66 5.90
C SER A 80 0.32 8.76 5.27
N ASP A 81 1.30 8.06 5.86
CA ASP A 81 2.65 7.95 5.27
C ASP A 81 2.61 7.35 3.87
N GLY A 82 1.69 6.40 3.64
CA GLY A 82 1.45 5.81 2.34
C GLY A 82 1.10 6.86 1.28
N PHE A 83 0.27 7.85 1.63
CA PHE A 83 -0.09 8.94 0.72
C PHE A 83 1.12 9.79 0.35
N ALA A 84 1.95 10.18 1.33
CA ALA A 84 3.19 10.91 1.06
C ALA A 84 4.15 10.10 0.16
N ALA A 85 4.35 8.81 0.45
CA ALA A 85 5.15 7.91 -0.38
C ALA A 85 4.59 7.80 -1.81
N GLY A 86 3.27 7.72 -1.96
CA GLY A 86 2.63 7.64 -3.27
C GLY A 86 2.78 8.94 -4.08
N GLN A 87 2.68 10.10 -3.42
CA GLN A 87 2.94 11.39 -4.06
C GLN A 87 4.39 11.55 -4.52
N ALA A 88 5.34 10.89 -3.85
CA ALA A 88 6.73 10.79 -4.26
C ALA A 88 6.96 9.78 -5.41
N GLY A 89 5.92 9.11 -5.90
CA GLY A 89 6.03 8.12 -6.96
C GLY A 89 6.45 6.73 -6.47
N THR A 90 6.27 6.42 -5.19
CA THR A 90 6.63 5.12 -4.60
C THR A 90 5.39 4.26 -4.35
N LEU A 91 5.39 3.05 -4.90
CA LEU A 91 4.38 2.02 -4.67
C LEU A 91 4.81 1.07 -3.57
N GLU A 92 4.06 1.09 -2.47
CA GLU A 92 4.22 0.16 -1.36
C GLU A 92 3.54 -1.17 -1.73
N THR A 93 4.34 -2.23 -1.91
CA THR A 93 3.85 -3.57 -2.32
C THR A 93 3.59 -4.51 -1.14
N GLY A 94 3.77 -4.00 0.09
CA GLY A 94 3.66 -4.74 1.34
C GLY A 94 4.98 -5.45 1.73
N ARG A 95 5.07 -5.89 2.99
CA ARG A 95 6.24 -6.60 3.56
C ARG A 95 7.57 -5.83 3.51
N GLY A 96 7.52 -4.49 3.54
CA GLY A 96 8.70 -3.62 3.49
C GLY A 96 9.29 -3.43 2.08
N SER A 97 8.61 -3.91 1.04
CA SER A 97 9.04 -3.73 -0.35
C SER A 97 8.32 -2.57 -1.02
N ALA A 98 9.10 -1.68 -1.62
CA ALA A 98 8.64 -0.52 -2.35
C ALA A 98 9.14 -0.52 -3.80
N LEU A 99 8.35 0.03 -4.72
CA LEU A 99 8.67 0.17 -6.14
C LEU A 99 8.56 1.64 -6.56
N SER A 100 9.68 2.25 -6.95
CA SER A 100 9.68 3.62 -7.47
C SER A 100 9.22 3.65 -8.93
N LEU A 101 8.18 4.41 -9.24
CA LEU A 101 7.68 4.61 -10.60
C LEU A 101 8.65 5.43 -11.47
N ASP A 102 9.59 6.15 -10.87
CA ASP A 102 10.69 6.83 -11.59
C ASP A 102 11.70 5.85 -12.17
N ALA A 103 11.87 4.67 -11.57
CA ALA A 103 12.71 3.62 -12.11
C ALA A 103 12.06 2.89 -13.31
N LEU A 104 10.76 3.12 -13.54
CA LEU A 104 9.99 2.48 -14.61
C LEU A 104 9.91 3.36 -15.85
N LYS A 105 10.01 2.74 -17.03
CA LYS A 105 9.92 3.43 -18.31
C LYS A 105 8.53 3.29 -18.94
N GLY A 106 8.05 4.39 -19.53
CA GLY A 106 6.91 4.49 -20.44
C GLY A 106 5.75 3.55 -20.11
N GLN A 107 5.65 2.45 -20.85
CA GLN A 107 4.56 1.48 -20.76
C GLN A 107 4.43 0.83 -19.37
N ALA A 108 5.53 0.55 -18.67
CA ALA A 108 5.47 -0.04 -17.33
C ALA A 108 4.84 0.95 -16.33
N LYS A 109 5.23 2.22 -16.40
CA LYS A 109 4.68 3.30 -15.57
C LYS A 109 3.18 3.47 -15.80
N THR A 110 2.75 3.48 -17.07
CA THR A 110 1.32 3.52 -17.44
C THR A 110 0.55 2.33 -16.88
N LYS A 111 1.06 1.11 -17.03
CA LYS A 111 0.39 -0.10 -16.50
C LYS A 111 0.25 -0.07 -14.98
N ILE A 112 1.28 0.39 -14.26
CA ILE A 112 1.19 0.54 -12.79
C ILE A 112 0.14 1.58 -12.43
N CYS A 113 0.16 2.74 -13.07
CA CYS A 113 -0.83 3.78 -12.82
C CYS A 113 -2.26 3.28 -13.10
N ASP A 114 -2.49 2.51 -14.17
CA ASP A 114 -3.79 1.87 -14.46
C ASP A 114 -4.23 0.92 -13.35
N LEU A 115 -3.31 0.09 -12.83
CA LEU A 115 -3.60 -0.82 -11.72
C LEU A 115 -3.88 -0.05 -10.42
N VAL A 116 -3.14 1.02 -10.16
CA VAL A 116 -3.37 1.94 -9.03
C VAL A 116 -4.76 2.58 -9.14
N LEU A 117 -5.15 3.06 -10.31
CA LEU A 117 -6.49 3.62 -10.53
C LEU A 117 -7.59 2.58 -10.24
N LYS A 118 -7.41 1.34 -10.69
CA LYS A 118 -8.35 0.24 -10.37
C LYS A 118 -8.39 -0.06 -8.87
N ARG A 119 -7.23 -0.08 -8.21
CA ARG A 119 -7.13 -0.30 -6.77
C ARG A 119 -7.76 0.85 -5.98
N ALA A 120 -7.49 2.08 -6.36
CA ALA A 120 -8.08 3.30 -5.82
C ALA A 120 -9.62 3.25 -5.87
N LYS A 121 -10.18 2.83 -7.02
CA LYS A 121 -11.64 2.65 -7.17
C LYS A 121 -12.22 1.58 -6.25
N SER A 122 -11.46 0.53 -5.90
CA SER A 122 -11.94 -0.54 -5.00
C SER A 122 -12.10 -0.10 -3.54
N PHE A 123 -11.58 1.07 -3.18
CA PHE A 123 -11.66 1.64 -1.83
C PHE A 123 -12.79 2.67 -1.68
N LEU A 124 -13.45 3.05 -2.78
CA LEU A 124 -14.58 3.95 -2.77
C LEU A 124 -15.83 3.21 -2.33
#